data_AF-A1D5J2-F1
#
_entry.id   AF-A1D5J2-F1
#
_cell.length_a   1.000
_cell.length_b   1.000
_cell.length_c   1.000
_cell.angle_alpha   90.00
_cell.angle_beta   90.00
_cell.angle_gamma   90.00
#
_symmetry.space_group_name_H-M   'P 1'
#
loop_
_entity.id
_entity.type
_entity.pdbx_description
1 polymer ?
#
loop_
_entity_poly.entity_id
_entity_poly.type
_entity_poly.pdbx_seq_one_letter_code
_entity_poly.pdbx_strand_id
1 'polypeptide(L)'
;MSAYKALEMAGCSAGQIRTTDPNKTAVFFAQSFDDQLKVRHRVLGCDTYTLQSIQRAFGPGRLAFQMKWEGLTYALDSACASSTSAIHLICMSPLSRDVDMTVAGATTILSDPHSFIFLSKVGVLSETGNCKTAALVLKRLEGAVAHDDKILAVIASSARNHSGNATSITMSDANDQERLFKVYTRSAI
;
A
#
# COMPACT_ATOMS: atom_id res chain seq x y z
N MET A 1 -6.61 0.84 -10.55
CA MET A 1 -5.43 0.45 -11.34
C MET A 1 -4.75 -0.71 -10.63
N SER A 2 -4.64 -1.87 -11.29
CA SER A 2 -3.96 -3.06 -10.76
C SER A 2 -2.44 -2.92 -10.84
N ALA A 3 -1.70 -3.69 -10.03
CA ALA A 3 -0.24 -3.69 -10.01
C ALA A 3 0.37 -3.93 -11.41
N TYR A 4 -0.23 -4.85 -12.17
CA TYR A 4 0.21 -5.16 -13.53
C TYR A 4 0.13 -3.95 -14.47
N LYS A 5 -0.99 -3.21 -14.46
CA LYS A 5 -1.14 -2.00 -15.27
C LYS A 5 -0.17 -0.89 -14.85
N ALA A 6 0.08 -0.75 -13.54
CA ALA A 6 1.06 0.21 -13.05
C ALA A 6 2.48 -0.13 -13.53
N LEU A 7 2.81 -1.43 -13.57
CA LEU A 7 4.08 -1.94 -14.09
C LEU A 7 4.21 -1.74 -15.60
N GLU A 8 3.18 -2.07 -16.39
CA GLU A 8 3.16 -1.81 -17.84
C GLU A 8 3.38 -0.31 -18.14
N MET A 9 2.71 0.57 -17.39
CA MET A 9 2.88 2.01 -17.53
C MET A 9 4.28 2.50 -17.14
N ALA A 10 4.96 1.78 -16.27
CA ALA A 10 6.36 2.03 -15.91
C ALA A 10 7.36 1.39 -16.90
N GLY A 11 6.89 0.77 -17.98
CA GLY A 11 7.75 0.10 -18.97
C GLY A 11 8.24 -1.28 -18.54
N CYS A 12 7.61 -1.90 -17.54
CA CYS A 12 7.95 -3.25 -17.09
C CYS A 12 7.43 -4.30 -18.08
N SER A 13 8.32 -5.17 -18.55
CA SER A 13 7.98 -6.33 -19.39
C SER A 13 8.35 -7.60 -18.64
N ALA A 14 7.42 -8.54 -18.55
CA ALA A 14 7.61 -9.83 -17.86
C ALA A 14 8.14 -9.72 -16.41
N GLY A 15 7.80 -8.65 -15.70
CA GLY A 15 8.25 -8.40 -14.32
C GLY A 15 9.64 -7.81 -14.19
N GLN A 16 10.26 -7.43 -15.30
CA GLN A 16 11.54 -6.74 -15.31
C GLN A 16 11.37 -5.34 -15.90
N ILE A 17 11.89 -4.35 -15.19
CA ILE A 17 12.29 -3.10 -15.82
C ILE A 17 13.78 -3.28 -16.11
N ARG A 18 14.20 -3.06 -17.37
CA ARG A 18 15.57 -3.30 -17.84
C ARG A 18 16.65 -2.62 -16.98
N THR A 19 16.26 -1.60 -16.24
CA THR A 19 17.09 -0.68 -15.47
C THR A 19 17.09 -0.97 -13.97
N THR A 20 16.46 -2.05 -13.50
CA THR A 20 16.28 -2.35 -12.08
C THR A 20 16.75 -3.76 -11.78
N ASP A 21 17.50 -3.94 -10.69
CA ASP A 21 17.84 -5.27 -10.19
C ASP A 21 16.61 -5.92 -9.50
N PRO A 22 16.18 -7.12 -9.92
CA PRO A 22 15.12 -7.87 -9.24
C PRO A 22 15.38 -8.08 -7.73
N ASN A 23 16.66 -8.14 -7.33
CA ASN A 23 17.05 -8.27 -5.92
C ASN A 23 16.85 -6.99 -5.12
N LYS A 24 16.76 -5.86 -5.82
CA LYS A 24 16.54 -4.53 -5.26
C LYS A 24 15.15 -4.00 -5.59
N THR A 25 14.22 -4.89 -5.93
CA THR A 25 12.82 -4.54 -6.18
C THR A 25 11.97 -4.87 -4.97
N ALA A 26 11.42 -3.84 -4.33
CA ALA A 26 10.57 -4.01 -3.15
C ALA A 26 9.08 -3.97 -3.47
N VAL A 27 8.28 -4.58 -2.60
CA VAL A 27 6.81 -4.65 -2.70
C VAL A 27 6.18 -4.26 -1.37
N PHE A 28 5.34 -3.24 -1.39
CA PHE A 28 4.60 -2.76 -0.23
C PHE A 28 3.11 -2.73 -0.56
N PHE A 29 2.33 -3.58 0.10
CA PHE A 29 0.88 -3.58 -0.07
C PHE A 29 0.16 -3.30 1.24
N ALA A 30 -0.72 -2.33 1.18
CA ALA A 30 -1.72 -2.08 2.19
C ALA A 30 -2.93 -2.98 1.97
N GLN A 31 -3.32 -3.72 3.00
CA GLN A 31 -4.58 -4.45 3.01
C GLN A 31 -5.27 -4.23 4.35
N SER A 32 -6.49 -3.70 4.25
CA SER A 32 -7.41 -3.62 5.38
C SER A 32 -8.53 -4.64 5.14
N PHE A 33 -9.02 -5.24 6.23
CA PHE A 33 -10.05 -6.29 6.28
C PHE A 33 -9.58 -7.68 5.82
N ASP A 34 -10.02 -8.71 6.56
CA ASP A 34 -9.72 -10.13 6.33
C ASP A 34 -11.02 -10.94 6.16
N ASP A 35 -11.97 -10.42 5.38
CA ASP A 35 -13.28 -11.06 5.19
C ASP A 35 -13.18 -12.48 4.63
N GLN A 36 -12.13 -12.74 3.85
CA GLN A 36 -11.82 -14.07 3.31
C GLN A 36 -11.66 -15.12 4.42
N LEU A 37 -11.12 -14.75 5.58
CA LEU A 37 -11.00 -15.66 6.73
C LEU A 37 -12.38 -16.08 7.24
N LYS A 38 -13.30 -15.12 7.39
CA LYS A 38 -14.64 -15.36 7.92
C LYS A 38 -15.49 -16.19 6.97
N VAL A 39 -15.44 -15.86 5.67
CA VAL A 39 -16.17 -16.59 4.63
C VAL A 39 -15.65 -18.01 4.49
N ARG A 40 -14.32 -18.22 4.43
CA ARG A 40 -13.74 -19.57 4.30
C ARG A 40 -14.01 -20.43 5.52
N HIS A 41 -13.75 -19.91 6.73
CA HIS A 41 -13.93 -20.67 7.96
C HIS A 41 -15.39 -21.11 8.19
N ARG A 42 -16.38 -20.32 7.77
CA ARG A 42 -17.80 -20.65 7.99
C ARG A 42 -18.42 -21.50 6.89
N VAL A 43 -18.01 -21.34 5.63
CA VAL A 43 -18.76 -21.86 4.48
C VAL A 43 -17.99 -22.94 3.71
N LEU A 44 -16.66 -22.86 3.62
CA LEU A 44 -15.86 -23.68 2.71
C LEU A 44 -14.93 -24.69 3.41
N GLY A 45 -14.77 -24.58 4.73
CA GLY A 45 -13.81 -25.38 5.49
C GLY A 45 -12.37 -24.90 5.33
N CYS A 46 -11.42 -25.64 5.89
CA CYS A 46 -9.98 -25.35 5.81
C CYS A 46 -9.27 -26.41 4.96
N ASP A 47 -8.47 -25.94 4.02
CA ASP A 47 -7.58 -26.74 3.17
C ASP A 47 -6.12 -26.22 3.25
N THR A 48 -5.22 -26.86 2.52
CA THR A 48 -3.79 -26.50 2.47
C THR A 48 -3.52 -25.10 1.91
N TYR A 49 -4.44 -24.53 1.12
CA TYR A 49 -4.31 -23.19 0.55
C TYR A 49 -4.90 -22.11 1.45
N THR A 50 -5.64 -22.49 2.49
CA THR A 50 -6.37 -21.57 3.34
C THR A 50 -5.43 -20.57 4.01
N LEU A 51 -4.30 -21.03 4.57
CA LEU A 51 -3.28 -20.16 5.17
C LEU A 51 -2.80 -19.08 4.19
N GLN A 52 -2.50 -19.48 2.96
CA GLN A 52 -1.97 -18.59 1.92
C GLN A 52 -3.02 -17.64 1.34
N SER A 53 -4.30 -17.87 1.64
CA SER A 53 -5.43 -17.06 1.16
C SER A 53 -5.87 -16.00 2.18
N ILE A 54 -5.65 -16.27 3.48
CA ILE A 54 -6.13 -15.41 4.58
C ILE A 54 -5.01 -14.50 5.13
N GLN A 55 -3.75 -14.93 5.05
CA GLN A 55 -2.66 -14.15 5.64
C GLN A 55 -2.25 -13.02 4.71
N ARG A 56 -2.34 -11.77 5.21
CA ARG A 56 -2.07 -10.54 4.44
C ARG A 56 -0.69 -10.51 3.77
N ALA A 57 0.32 -11.13 4.37
CA ALA A 57 1.67 -11.19 3.82
C ALA A 57 1.73 -11.88 2.44
N PHE A 58 0.81 -12.78 2.14
CA PHE A 58 0.76 -13.45 0.83
C PHE A 58 0.29 -12.52 -0.29
N GLY A 59 -0.37 -11.40 -0.02
CA GLY A 59 -0.71 -10.41 -1.04
C GLY A 59 0.54 -9.87 -1.76
N PRO A 60 1.42 -9.11 -1.07
CA PRO A 60 2.68 -8.64 -1.63
C PRO A 60 3.64 -9.79 -1.95
N GLY A 61 3.65 -10.87 -1.16
CA GLY A 61 4.49 -12.05 -1.41
C GLY A 61 4.18 -12.78 -2.71
N ARG A 62 2.90 -12.89 -3.10
CA ARG A 62 2.51 -13.47 -4.40
C ARG A 62 3.00 -12.62 -5.57
N LEU A 63 2.94 -11.30 -5.44
CA LEU A 63 3.44 -10.40 -6.46
C LEU A 63 4.97 -10.53 -6.60
N ALA A 64 5.70 -10.47 -5.49
CA ALA A 64 7.15 -10.67 -5.48
C ALA A 64 7.54 -12.03 -6.08
N PHE A 65 6.86 -13.12 -5.67
CA PHE A 65 7.10 -14.47 -6.17
C PHE A 65 6.84 -14.59 -7.67
N GLN A 66 5.70 -14.10 -8.16
CA GLN A 66 5.33 -14.19 -9.58
C GLN A 66 6.28 -13.39 -10.47
N MET A 67 6.80 -12.27 -9.96
CA MET A 67 7.71 -11.38 -10.69
C MET A 67 9.19 -11.69 -10.44
N LYS A 68 9.49 -12.71 -9.60
CA LYS A 68 10.85 -13.11 -9.20
C LYS A 68 11.65 -11.95 -8.59
N TRP A 69 11.01 -11.16 -7.73
CA TRP A 69 11.66 -10.10 -6.97
C TRP A 69 12.11 -10.61 -5.60
N GLU A 70 13.34 -10.28 -5.23
CA GLU A 70 13.97 -10.75 -3.98
C GLU A 70 14.16 -9.62 -2.96
N GLY A 71 13.70 -8.41 -3.29
CA GLY A 71 13.76 -7.27 -2.39
C GLY A 71 12.72 -7.31 -1.27
N LEU A 72 12.67 -6.23 -0.50
CA LEU A 72 11.81 -6.09 0.67
C LEU A 72 10.34 -6.31 0.33
N THR A 73 9.63 -7.12 1.12
CA THR A 73 8.22 -7.42 0.91
C THR A 73 7.44 -7.20 2.20
N TYR A 74 6.53 -6.22 2.21
CA TYR A 74 5.74 -5.86 3.40
C TYR A 74 4.25 -5.76 3.11
N ALA A 75 3.47 -6.35 4.02
CA ALA A 75 2.05 -6.07 4.18
C ALA A 75 1.87 -5.13 5.37
N LEU A 76 1.07 -4.07 5.21
CA LEU A 76 0.81 -3.10 6.28
C LEU A 76 -0.67 -2.74 6.39
N ASP A 77 -1.07 -2.28 7.58
CA ASP A 77 -2.41 -1.78 7.86
C ASP A 77 -2.34 -0.63 8.87
N SER A 78 -2.71 0.57 8.42
CA SER A 78 -2.99 1.74 9.25
C SER A 78 -4.40 2.27 8.97
N ALA A 79 -5.34 1.35 8.75
CA ALA A 79 -6.73 1.61 8.41
C ALA A 79 -6.86 2.52 7.17
N CYS A 80 -7.67 3.57 7.24
CA CYS A 80 -7.93 4.48 6.12
C CYS A 80 -6.67 5.17 5.56
N ALA A 81 -5.58 5.20 6.35
CA ALA A 81 -4.33 5.85 5.97
C ALA A 81 -3.28 4.86 5.45
N SER A 82 -3.64 3.60 5.19
CA SER A 82 -2.68 2.53 4.83
C SER A 82 -1.92 2.81 3.54
N SER A 83 -2.58 3.35 2.51
CA SER A 83 -1.92 3.66 1.22
C SER A 83 -0.85 4.73 1.37
N THR A 84 -1.14 5.82 2.09
CA THR A 84 -0.17 6.90 2.34
C THR A 84 0.89 6.48 3.36
N SER A 85 0.57 5.55 4.28
CA SER A 85 1.56 4.92 5.15
C SER A 85 2.58 4.13 4.35
N ALA A 86 2.13 3.34 3.38
CA ALA A 86 3.02 2.54 2.52
C ALA A 86 4.01 3.47 1.83
N ILE A 87 3.50 4.53 1.18
CA ILE A 87 4.31 5.53 0.50
C ILE A 87 5.30 6.19 1.46
N HIS A 88 4.84 6.63 2.63
CA HIS A 88 5.71 7.27 3.62
C HIS A 88 6.84 6.35 4.09
N LEU A 89 6.53 5.08 4.38
CA LEU A 89 7.53 4.09 4.78
C LEU A 89 8.57 3.87 3.68
N ILE A 90 8.14 3.84 2.42
CA ILE A 90 9.06 3.72 1.27
C ILE A 90 9.95 4.95 1.17
N CYS A 91 9.41 6.16 1.31
CA CYS A 91 10.20 7.38 1.22
C CYS A 91 11.17 7.57 2.40
N MET A 92 10.83 7.05 3.58
CA MET A 92 11.57 7.31 4.82
C MET A 92 12.46 6.17 5.29
N SER A 93 12.23 4.94 4.83
CA SER A 93 13.02 3.80 5.26
C SER A 93 14.46 3.93 4.77
N PRO A 94 15.49 3.76 5.60
CA PRO A 94 16.88 3.65 5.13
C PRO A 94 17.04 2.52 4.11
N LEU A 95 16.24 1.45 4.26
CA LEU A 95 16.19 0.32 3.35
C LEU A 95 15.71 0.72 1.93
N SER A 96 15.07 1.89 1.79
CA SER A 96 14.71 2.44 0.48
C SER A 96 15.91 2.90 -0.34
N ARG A 97 17.08 3.05 0.29
CA ARG A 97 18.34 3.35 -0.42
C ARG A 97 18.97 2.10 -1.03
N ASP A 98 18.58 0.92 -0.55
CA ASP A 98 19.05 -0.37 -1.05
C ASP A 98 18.12 -0.95 -2.14
N VAL A 99 17.03 -0.25 -2.47
CA VAL A 99 16.06 -0.67 -3.50
C VAL A 99 16.09 0.30 -4.69
N ASP A 100 16.13 -0.25 -5.90
CA ASP A 100 16.12 0.51 -7.15
C ASP A 100 14.69 0.91 -7.56
N MET A 101 13.73 0.06 -7.15
CA MET A 101 12.32 0.19 -7.45
C MET A 101 11.48 -0.33 -6.30
N THR A 102 10.34 0.32 -6.09
CA THR A 102 9.32 -0.18 -5.19
C THR A 102 7.94 -0.15 -5.84
N VAL A 103 7.22 -1.26 -5.73
CA VAL A 103 5.81 -1.33 -6.09
C VAL A 103 4.97 -1.15 -4.83
N ALA A 104 4.23 -0.04 -4.79
CA ALA A 104 3.33 0.28 -3.69
C ALA A 104 1.88 0.06 -4.14
N GLY A 105 1.03 -0.49 -3.29
CA GLY A 105 -0.40 -0.62 -3.61
C GLY A 105 -1.28 -0.71 -2.37
N ALA A 106 -2.58 -0.55 -2.59
CA ALA A 106 -3.58 -0.77 -1.57
C ALA A 106 -4.79 -1.51 -2.15
N THR A 107 -5.32 -2.46 -1.38
CA THR A 107 -6.53 -3.19 -1.71
C THR A 107 -7.44 -3.35 -0.49
N THR A 108 -8.74 -3.31 -0.74
CA THR A 108 -9.77 -3.63 0.25
C THR A 108 -10.83 -4.45 -0.45
N ILE A 109 -11.05 -5.67 0.05
CA ILE A 109 -12.06 -6.57 -0.49
C ILE A 109 -13.01 -6.89 0.65
N LEU A 110 -14.25 -6.44 0.50
CA LEU A 110 -15.34 -6.76 1.42
C LEU A 110 -16.12 -7.93 0.82
N SER A 111 -15.94 -9.11 1.41
CA SER A 111 -16.56 -10.37 0.95
C SER A 111 -17.58 -10.92 1.94
N ASP A 112 -17.66 -10.34 3.15
CA ASP A 112 -18.63 -10.70 4.18
C ASP A 112 -19.71 -9.61 4.29
N PRO A 113 -21.01 -9.92 4.15
CA PRO A 113 -22.08 -8.94 4.34
C PRO A 113 -22.03 -8.26 5.73
N HIS A 114 -21.49 -8.92 6.76
CA HIS A 114 -21.34 -8.28 8.07
C HIS A 114 -20.37 -7.11 8.07
N SER A 115 -19.34 -7.13 7.22
CA SER A 115 -18.40 -6.02 7.10
C SER A 115 -19.09 -4.78 6.49
N PHE A 116 -20.00 -4.96 5.53
CA PHE A 116 -20.84 -3.88 5.02
C PHE A 116 -21.80 -3.34 6.08
N ILE A 117 -22.47 -4.21 6.83
CA ILE A 117 -23.40 -3.79 7.90
C ILE A 117 -22.66 -3.01 8.98
N PHE A 118 -21.49 -3.50 9.40
CA PHE A 118 -20.65 -2.82 10.38
C PHE A 118 -20.22 -1.43 9.90
N LEU A 119 -19.68 -1.32 8.68
CA LEU A 119 -19.24 -0.04 8.13
C LEU A 119 -20.40 0.94 7.85
N SER A 120 -21.58 0.42 7.49
CA SER A 120 -22.81 1.21 7.35
C SER A 120 -23.25 1.78 8.70
N LYS A 121 -23.21 0.99 9.78
CA LYS A 121 -23.53 1.46 11.13
C LYS A 121 -22.56 2.50 11.67
N VAL A 122 -21.29 2.45 11.23
CA VAL A 122 -20.28 3.46 11.54
C VAL A 122 -20.40 4.69 10.63
N GLY A 123 -21.21 4.62 9.55
CA GLY A 123 -21.51 5.75 8.68
C GLY A 123 -20.39 6.10 7.69
N VAL A 124 -19.49 5.16 7.37
CA VAL A 124 -18.27 5.41 6.58
C VAL A 124 -18.32 4.87 5.15
N LEU A 125 -19.43 4.27 4.72
CA LEU A 125 -19.60 3.78 3.36
C LEU A 125 -20.09 4.88 2.43
N SER A 126 -19.49 4.98 1.24
CA SER A 126 -20.04 5.79 0.16
C SER A 126 -21.35 5.18 -0.35
N GLU A 127 -22.38 6.01 -0.52
CA GLU A 127 -23.68 5.63 -1.11
C GLU A 127 -23.55 5.08 -2.54
N THR A 128 -22.45 5.39 -3.23
CA THR A 128 -22.20 5.01 -4.63
C THR A 128 -21.37 3.72 -4.80
N GLY A 129 -20.93 3.09 -3.70
CA GLY A 129 -20.40 1.72 -3.70
C GLY A 129 -19.04 1.45 -4.37
N ASN A 130 -18.35 2.46 -4.91
CA ASN A 130 -17.12 2.24 -5.68
C ASN A 130 -15.84 2.34 -4.84
N CYS A 131 -15.14 1.22 -4.62
CA CYS A 131 -13.78 1.19 -4.06
C CYS A 131 -12.76 0.93 -5.19
N LYS A 132 -11.85 1.88 -5.43
CA LYS A 132 -10.82 1.77 -6.47
C LYS A 132 -9.53 1.23 -5.89
N THR A 133 -9.08 0.08 -6.38
CA THR A 133 -7.70 -0.39 -6.12
C THR A 133 -6.70 0.55 -6.79
N ALA A 134 -5.60 0.85 -6.11
CA ALA A 134 -4.54 1.68 -6.64
C ALA A 134 -3.18 1.03 -6.39
N ALA A 135 -2.34 1.02 -7.43
CA ALA A 135 -0.95 0.61 -7.36
C ALA A 135 -0.09 1.66 -8.07
N LEU A 136 1.12 1.86 -7.56
CA LEU A 136 2.09 2.86 -7.97
C LEU A 136 3.47 2.18 -8.07
N VAL A 137 4.27 2.58 -9.05
CA VAL A 137 5.69 2.23 -9.13
C VAL A 137 6.49 3.46 -8.72
N LEU A 138 7.37 3.29 -7.76
CA LEU A 138 8.22 4.35 -7.20
C LEU A 138 9.68 3.99 -7.45
N LYS A 139 10.46 4.99 -7.88
CA LYS A 139 11.92 4.91 -8.01
C LYS A 139 12.51 6.19 -7.40
N ARG A 140 13.79 6.14 -7.04
CA ARG A 140 14.53 7.36 -6.72
C ARG A 140 14.58 8.26 -7.95
N LEU A 141 14.39 9.57 -7.77
CA LEU A 141 14.36 10.53 -8.88
C LEU A 141 15.64 10.48 -9.72
N GLU A 142 16.81 10.45 -9.08
CA GLU A 142 18.11 10.30 -9.75
C GLU A 142 18.16 9.04 -10.63
N GLY A 143 17.66 7.91 -10.12
CA GLY A 143 17.60 6.65 -10.86
C GLY A 143 16.60 6.71 -12.01
N ALA A 144 15.44 7.36 -11.83
CA ALA A 144 14.46 7.53 -12.89
C ALA A 144 14.99 8.41 -14.02
N VAL A 145 15.69 9.49 -13.68
CA VAL A 145 16.33 10.40 -14.65
C VAL A 145 17.49 9.72 -15.38
N ALA A 146 18.36 9.00 -14.66
CA ALA A 146 19.49 8.30 -15.27
C ALA A 146 19.07 7.21 -16.26
N HIS A 147 17.86 6.66 -16.08
CA HIS A 147 17.29 5.60 -16.89
C HIS A 147 16.30 6.09 -17.96
N ASP A 148 16.07 7.39 -18.07
CA ASP A 148 15.08 7.99 -18.98
C ASP A 148 13.66 7.42 -18.78
N ASP A 149 13.30 7.15 -17.52
CA ASP A 149 11.97 6.65 -17.18
C ASP A 149 10.92 7.77 -17.32
N LYS A 150 9.69 7.38 -17.67
CA LYS A 150 8.54 8.29 -17.66
C LYS A 150 8.13 8.67 -16.24
N ILE A 151 8.49 9.87 -15.81
CA ILE A 151 8.12 10.41 -14.49
C ILE A 151 6.73 11.06 -14.56
N LEU A 152 5.75 10.52 -13.82
CA LEU A 152 4.39 11.07 -13.75
C LEU A 152 4.27 12.20 -12.72
N ALA A 153 4.98 12.08 -11.61
CA ALA A 153 5.01 13.04 -10.51
C ALA A 153 6.22 12.77 -9.60
N VAL A 154 6.57 13.75 -8.76
CA VAL A 154 7.63 13.62 -7.75
C VAL A 154 7.01 13.81 -6.36
N ILE A 155 7.36 12.92 -5.43
CA ILE A 155 7.01 13.07 -4.02
C ILE A 155 8.10 13.91 -3.36
N ALA A 156 7.83 15.21 -3.16
CA ALA A 156 8.77 16.14 -2.55
C ALA A 156 9.00 15.83 -1.06
N SER A 157 7.92 15.55 -0.32
CA SER A 157 7.99 15.21 1.09
C SER A 157 6.79 14.37 1.52
N SER A 158 6.92 13.71 2.68
CA SER A 158 5.81 13.04 3.35
C SER A 158 6.01 13.11 4.86
N ALA A 159 4.91 13.17 5.62
CA ALA A 159 4.94 13.20 7.07
C ALA A 159 3.81 12.34 7.65
N ARG A 160 4.01 11.83 8.85
CA ARG A 160 3.02 11.05 9.62
C ARG A 160 3.06 11.44 11.09
N ASN A 161 1.91 11.42 11.74
CA ASN A 161 1.78 11.47 13.19
C ASN A 161 0.53 10.67 13.62
N HIS A 162 0.19 10.77 14.90
CA HIS A 162 -0.99 10.12 15.48
C HIS A 162 -1.73 11.14 16.35
N SER A 163 -3.07 11.10 16.34
CA SER A 163 -3.91 11.95 17.18
C SER A 163 -3.98 11.42 18.61
N GLY A 164 -2.85 11.45 19.32
CA GLY A 164 -2.74 10.92 20.69
C GLY A 164 -3.54 11.73 21.73
N ASN A 165 -3.84 12.99 21.43
CA ASN A 165 -4.56 13.89 22.33
C ASN A 165 -6.06 14.00 22.03
N ALA A 166 -6.57 13.20 21.09
CA ALA A 166 -7.97 13.24 20.72
C ALA A 166 -8.88 12.77 21.88
N THR A 167 -10.10 13.29 21.90
CA THR A 167 -11.11 12.95 22.92
C THR A 167 -11.62 11.52 22.83
N SER A 168 -11.39 10.83 21.71
CA SER A 168 -11.73 9.42 21.48
C SER A 168 -10.76 8.81 20.46
N ILE A 169 -10.56 7.49 20.52
CA ILE A 169 -9.71 6.73 19.59
C ILE A 169 -10.12 6.85 18.11
N THR A 170 -11.40 7.15 17.84
CA THR A 170 -11.93 7.35 16.49
C THR A 170 -12.00 8.81 16.05
N MET A 171 -11.66 9.76 16.95
CA MET A 171 -11.69 11.17 16.65
C MET A 171 -10.31 11.68 16.24
N SER A 172 -10.30 12.62 15.30
CA SER A 172 -9.09 13.37 14.95
C SER A 172 -8.90 14.57 15.87
N ASP A 173 -7.65 14.96 16.08
CA ASP A 173 -7.29 16.20 16.78
C ASP A 173 -6.75 17.25 15.78
N ALA A 174 -7.27 18.48 15.87
CA ALA A 174 -6.92 19.56 14.95
C ALA A 174 -5.48 20.08 15.16
N ASN A 175 -5.00 20.11 16.41
CA ASN A 175 -3.63 20.55 16.71
C ASN A 175 -2.60 19.54 16.18
N ASP A 176 -2.93 18.25 16.28
CA ASP A 176 -2.13 17.18 15.70
C ASP A 176 -2.10 17.28 14.16
N GLN A 177 -3.21 17.59 13.50
CA GLN A 177 -3.22 17.86 12.06
C GLN A 177 -2.39 19.10 11.68
N GLU A 178 -2.50 20.21 12.43
CA GLU A 178 -1.71 21.41 12.19
C GLU A 178 -0.20 21.15 12.34
N ARG A 179 0.19 20.41 13.38
CA ARG A 179 1.57 19.99 13.60
C ARG A 179 2.08 19.13 12.44
N LEU A 180 1.25 18.23 11.91
CA LEU A 180 1.59 17.41 10.75
C LEU A 180 1.86 18.30 9.52
N PHE A 181 0.98 19.28 9.25
CA PHE A 181 1.15 20.21 8.14
C PHE A 181 2.44 21.04 8.26
N LYS A 182 2.78 21.50 9.47
CA LYS A 182 4.04 22.24 9.71
C LYS A 182 5.29 21.40 9.44
N VAL A 183 5.26 20.10 9.74
CA VAL A 183 6.38 19.19 9.42
C VAL A 183 6.46 18.99 7.91
N TYR A 184 5.34 18.70 7.27
CA TYR A 184 5.26 18.49 5.82
C TYR A 184 5.84 19.66 5.02
N THR A 185 5.46 20.90 5.36
CA THR A 185 5.92 22.10 4.64
C THR A 185 7.41 22.38 4.83
N ARG A 186 7.97 22.10 6.02
CA ARG A 186 9.42 22.25 6.27
C ARG A 186 10.26 21.25 5.50
N SER A 187 9.72 20.06 5.23
CA SER A 187 10.44 19.00 4.51
C SER A 187 10.28 19.08 2.99
N ALA A 188 9.39 19.95 2.48
CA ALA A 188 9.10 20.10 1.05
C ALA A 188 9.98 21.16 0.34
N ILE A 189 10.83 21.86 1.09
CA ILE A 189 11.72 22.95 0.66
C ILE A 189 13.16 22.43 0.71
#